data_AF-A0A1G5ICP5-F1
#
_entry.id   AF-A0A1G5ICP5-F1
#
_cell.length_a   1.000
_cell.length_b   1.000
_cell.length_c   1.000
_cell.angle_alpha   90.00
_cell.angle_beta   90.00
_cell.angle_gamma   90.00
#
_symmetry.space_group_name_H-M   'P 1'
#
loop_
_entity.id
_entity.type
_entity.pdbx_description
1 polymer ?
#
loop_
_entity_poly.entity_id
_entity_poly.type
_entity_poly.pdbx_seq_one_letter_code
_entity_poly.pdbx_strand_id
1 'polypeptide(L)' 'MNVMTNKIGDKGAMSQKDGKPLPPLGTKPEIKVKQSPAAEALRKAPDEAIARAIHDTLLRQKEGPKN' A
#
# COMPACT_ATOMS: atom_id res chain seq x y z
N MET A 1 -3.89 -45.23 -25.88
CA MET A 1 -3.99 -44.67 -24.52
C MET A 1 -2.58 -44.48 -24.00
N ASN A 2 -2.20 -43.25 -23.64
CA ASN A 2 -1.37 -42.88 -22.48
C ASN A 2 -1.18 -41.36 -22.50
N VAL A 3 -1.63 -40.75 -21.42
CA VAL A 3 -1.67 -39.31 -21.16
C VAL A 3 -0.26 -38.80 -20.79
N MET A 4 0.23 -37.77 -21.48
CA MET A 4 1.40 -37.01 -21.02
C MET A 4 0.96 -35.98 -19.99
N THR A 5 1.11 -36.31 -18.70
CA THR A 5 0.99 -35.35 -17.60
C THR A 5 2.34 -34.69 -17.36
N ASN A 6 2.50 -33.44 -17.79
CA ASN A 6 3.69 -32.65 -17.46
C ASN A 6 3.59 -32.15 -16.02
N LYS A 7 4.36 -32.81 -15.14
CA LYS A 7 4.60 -32.43 -13.74
C LYS A 7 5.40 -31.12 -13.71
N ILE A 8 4.73 -29.98 -13.58
CA ILE A 8 5.38 -28.69 -13.31
C ILE A 8 5.80 -28.70 -11.84
N GLY A 9 7.01 -29.16 -11.60
CA GLY A 9 7.74 -28.98 -10.36
C GLY A 9 9.00 -28.19 -10.66
N ASP A 10 8.87 -26.89 -10.90
CA ASP A 10 10.02 -25.99 -10.95
C ASP A 10 10.12 -25.25 -9.62
N LYS A 11 10.84 -25.87 -8.68
CA LYS A 11 11.36 -25.18 -7.51
C LYS A 11 12.51 -24.32 -8.01
N GLY A 12 12.20 -23.07 -8.33
CA GLY A 12 13.19 -22.02 -8.58
C GLY A 12 14.20 -21.99 -7.43
N ALA A 13 15.39 -22.49 -7.71
CA ALA A 13 16.53 -22.47 -6.83
C ALA A 13 17.10 -21.04 -6.81
N MET A 14 16.83 -20.30 -5.73
CA MET A 14 17.62 -19.11 -5.40
C MET A 14 18.62 -19.44 -4.29
N SER A 15 19.84 -19.67 -4.77
CA SER A 15 21.14 -19.72 -4.12
C SER A 15 21.23 -19.08 -2.73
N GLN A 16 21.65 -19.88 -1.76
CA GLN A 16 22.15 -19.45 -0.46
C GLN A 16 23.49 -18.72 -0.62
N LYS A 17 23.63 -17.48 -0.12
CA LYS A 17 24.86 -16.95 0.50
C LYS A 17 24.48 -15.91 1.55
N ASP A 18 25.17 -15.98 2.68
CA ASP A 18 25.10 -15.17 3.91
C ASP A 18 24.03 -15.56 4.94
N GLY A 19 24.44 -16.49 5.83
CA GLY A 19 23.67 -17.01 6.95
C GLY A 19 23.44 -15.97 8.05
N LYS A 20 22.31 -15.28 7.98
CA LYS A 20 21.61 -14.79 9.16
C LYS A 20 20.19 -15.35 9.10
N PRO A 21 19.75 -16.19 10.06
CA PRO A 21 18.36 -16.62 10.10
C PRO A 21 17.48 -15.37 10.13
N LEU A 22 16.53 -15.28 9.21
CA LEU A 22 15.51 -14.24 9.28
C LEU A 22 14.86 -14.33 10.67
N PRO A 23 14.73 -13.22 11.40
CA PRO A 23 14.10 -13.26 12.70
C PRO A 23 12.71 -13.88 12.54
N PRO A 24 12.27 -14.74 13.48
CA PRO A 24 10.93 -15.30 13.44
C PRO A 24 9.94 -14.14 13.28
N LEU A 25 8.95 -14.29 12.39
CA LEU A 25 7.85 -13.34 12.27
C LEU A 25 7.12 -13.31 13.62
N GLY A 26 7.61 -12.47 14.53
CA GLY A 26 6.89 -12.10 15.73
C GLY A 26 5.53 -11.59 15.33
N THR A 27 4.51 -11.92 16.13
CA THR A 27 3.15 -11.41 15.98
C THR A 27 3.22 -9.93 15.63
N LYS A 28 2.87 -9.59 14.38
CA LYS A 28 2.91 -8.21 13.88
C LYS A 28 2.12 -7.39 14.90
N PRO A 29 2.74 -6.42 15.60
CA PRO A 29 2.00 -5.61 16.56
C PRO A 29 0.84 -5.00 15.80
N GLU A 30 -0.36 -5.19 16.32
CA GLU A 30 -1.58 -4.71 15.68
C GLU A 30 -1.55 -3.18 15.71
N ILE A 31 -1.09 -2.58 14.62
CA ILE A 31 -1.04 -1.12 14.48
C ILE A 31 -2.49 -0.66 14.40
N LYS A 32 -3.00 -0.11 15.50
CA LYS A 32 -4.32 0.54 15.52
C LYS A 32 -4.25 1.79 14.65
N VAL A 33 -4.55 1.63 13.36
CA VAL A 33 -4.68 2.74 12.42
C VAL A 33 -5.92 3.52 12.82
N LYS A 34 -5.72 4.69 13.42
CA LYS A 34 -6.81 5.62 13.71
C LYS A 34 -7.39 6.09 12.37
N GLN A 35 -8.71 6.02 12.21
CA GLN A 35 -9.33 6.57 11.00
C GLN A 35 -9.07 8.08 10.96
N SER A 36 -8.52 8.54 9.83
CA SER A 36 -8.31 9.96 9.62
C SER A 36 -9.61 10.62 9.14
N PRO A 37 -9.87 11.88 9.50
CA PRO A 37 -11.02 12.62 8.97
C PRO A 37 -11.03 12.67 7.44
N ALA A 38 -9.85 12.72 6.81
CA ALA A 38 -9.71 12.66 5.35
C ALA A 38 -10.18 11.31 4.79
N ALA A 39 -9.86 10.20 5.45
CA ALA A 39 -10.32 8.87 5.03
C ALA A 39 -11.84 8.74 5.16
N GLU A 40 -12.44 9.34 6.20
CA GLU A 40 -13.89 9.35 6.36
C GLU A 40 -14.59 10.20 5.29
N ALA A 41 -14.05 11.39 4.99
CA ALA A 41 -14.55 12.27 3.95
C ALA A 41 -14.50 11.59 2.57
N LEU A 42 -13.40 10.92 2.24
CA LEU A 42 -13.26 10.16 0.99
C LEU A 42 -14.24 8.99 0.91
N ARG A 43 -14.58 8.36 2.04
CA ARG A 43 -15.55 7.26 2.08
C ARG A 43 -17.00 7.73 1.91
N LYS A 44 -17.35 8.89 2.47
CA LYS A 44 -18.72 9.44 2.47
C LYS A 44 -19.03 10.25 1.23
N ALA A 45 -18.11 11.10 0.78
CA ALA A 45 -18.29 12.06 -0.30
C ALA A 45 -16.96 12.23 -1.08
N PRO A 46 -16.56 11.23 -1.88
CA PRO A 46 -15.28 11.23 -2.58
C PRO A 46 -15.14 12.41 -3.53
N ASP A 47 -16.17 12.71 -4.33
CA ASP A 47 -16.12 13.78 -5.33
C ASP A 47 -15.98 15.16 -4.67
N GLU A 48 -16.70 15.40 -3.58
CA GLU A 48 -16.63 16.65 -2.83
C GLU A 48 -15.28 16.80 -2.09
N ALA A 49 -14.72 15.69 -1.59
CA ALA A 49 -13.40 15.68 -0.98
C ALA A 49 -12.30 16.04 -1.99
N ILE A 50 -12.39 15.49 -3.20
CA ILE A 50 -11.45 15.79 -4.30
C ILE A 50 -11.62 17.24 -4.77
N ALA A 51 -12.85 17.70 -4.98
CA ALA A 51 -13.12 19.06 -5.42
C ALA A 51 -12.57 20.11 -4.43
N ARG A 52 -12.75 19.87 -3.13
CA ARG A 52 -12.18 20.72 -2.07
C ARG A 52 -10.65 20.71 -2.09
N ALA A 53 -10.03 19.54 -2.20
CA ALA A 53 -8.57 19.43 -2.27
C ALA A 53 -7.97 20.18 -3.47
N ILE A 54 -8.62 20.09 -4.63
CA ILE A 54 -8.22 20.85 -5.83
C ILE A 54 -8.38 22.35 -5.59
N HIS A 55 -9.55 22.78 -5.09
CA HIS A 55 -9.83 24.19 -4.79
C HIS A 55 -8.78 24.79 -3.85
N ASP A 56 -8.47 24.11 -2.74
CA ASP A 56 -7.51 24.60 -1.74
C ASP A 56 -6.09 24.68 -2.31
N THR A 57 -5.73 23.73 -3.17
CA THR A 57 -4.44 23.74 -3.87
C THR A 57 -4.32 24.96 -4.79
N LEU A 58 -5.37 25.25 -5.57
CA LEU A 58 -5.41 26.40 -6.47
C LEU A 58 -5.39 27.73 -5.71
N LEU A 59 -6.12 27.82 -4.59
CA LEU A 59 -6.07 29.00 -3.73
C LEU A 59 -4.67 29.24 -3.17
N ARG A 60 -4.00 28.20 -2.68
CA ARG A 60 -2.64 28.31 -2.14
C ARG A 60 -1.62 28.73 -3.19
N GLN A 61 -1.81 28.30 -4.44
CA GLN A 61 -0.99 28.76 -5.56
C GLN A 61 -1.22 30.24 -5.88
N LYS A 62 -2.47 30.70 -5.78
CA LYS A 62 -2.84 32.11 -6.04
C LYS A 62 -2.37 33.06 -4.94
N GLU A 63 -2.46 32.64 -3.68
CA GLU A 63 -2.13 33.50 -2.54
C GLU A 63 -0.61 33.57 -2.24
N GLY A 64 0.20 32.74 -2.91
CA GLY A 64 1.62 32.60 -2.61
C GLY A 64 1.87 32.03 -1.20
N PRO A 65 3.13 31.65 -0.87
CA PRO A 65 3.47 31.33 0.50
C PRO A 65 3.23 32.58 1.36
N LYS A 66 2.20 32.57 2.20
CA LYS A 66 2.05 33.56 3.27
C LYS A 66 3.22 33.35 4.24
N ASN A 67 4.26 34.17 4.08
CA ASN A 67 5.35 34.37 5.03
C ASN A 67 4.83 35.09 6.28
#